data_AF-A0A944C5S6-F1
#
_entry.id   AF-A0A944C5S6-F1
#
_cell.length_a   1.000
_cell.length_b   1.000
_cell.length_c   1.000
_cell.angle_alpha   90.00
_cell.angle_beta   90.00
_cell.angle_gamma   90.00
#
_symmetry.space_group_name_H-M   'P 1'
#
loop_
_entity.id
_entity.type
_entity.pdbx_description
1 polymer ?
#
loop_
_entity_poly.entity_id
_entity_poly.type
_entity_poly.pdbx_seq_one_letter_code
_entity_poly.pdbx_strand_id
1 'polypeptide(L)'
;ATVIVPDAQLSLAIGKEGQNARLAARLTGWHIDIKSASIVSADMLQASERSFIDDEEAEEVDTRCEHVSADGIRCRNQARPGSCYCGVHAADEESPI
;
A
#
# COMPACT_ATOMS: atom_id res chain seq x y z
N ALA A 1 0.13 14.30 -19.53
CA ALA A 1 1.34 14.29 -20.37
C ALA A 1 2.56 14.17 -19.47
N THR A 2 3.49 13.30 -19.82
CA THR A 2 4.74 13.11 -19.07
C THR A 2 5.89 13.71 -19.88
N VAL A 3 6.67 14.59 -19.27
CA VAL A 3 7.80 15.27 -19.90
C VAL A 3 9.07 14.85 -19.18
N ILE A 4 10.02 14.32 -19.96
CA ILE A 4 11.32 13.88 -19.45
C ILE A 4 12.31 15.01 -19.69
N VAL A 5 12.93 15.48 -18.61
CA VAL A 5 13.86 16.61 -18.65
C VAL A 5 15.22 16.16 -18.12
N PRO A 6 16.35 16.63 -18.69
CA PRO A 6 17.67 16.40 -18.10
C PRO A 6 17.75 16.97 -16.67
N ASP A 7 18.45 16.31 -15.75
CA ASP A 7 18.49 16.70 -14.33
C ASP A 7 18.96 18.15 -14.11
N ALA A 8 19.90 18.62 -14.95
CA ALA A 8 20.39 20.00 -14.92
C ALA A 8 19.30 21.06 -15.19
N GLN A 9 18.19 20.68 -15.83
CA GLN A 9 17.09 21.58 -16.21
C GLN A 9 15.80 21.29 -15.44
N LEU A 10 15.80 20.31 -14.53
CA LEU A 10 14.60 19.94 -13.77
C LEU A 10 14.04 21.12 -12.97
N SER A 11 14.91 21.86 -12.27
CA SER A 11 14.51 23.03 -11.48
C SER A 11 13.93 24.14 -12.36
N LEU A 12 14.44 24.32 -13.57
CA LEU A 12 13.93 25.31 -14.52
C LEU A 12 12.57 24.88 -15.08
N ALA A 13 12.40 23.60 -15.40
CA ALA A 13 11.15 23.04 -15.90
C ALA A 13 10.02 23.11 -14.87
N ILE A 14 10.31 22.87 -13.59
CA ILE A 14 9.34 23.04 -12.49
C ILE A 14 9.12 24.54 -12.22
N GLY A 15 10.19 25.33 -12.20
CA GLY A 15 10.18 26.74 -11.82
C GLY A 15 10.05 26.95 -10.30
N LYS A 16 10.23 28.19 -9.85
CA LYS A 16 10.06 28.54 -8.43
C LYS A 16 8.63 28.25 -7.99
N GLU A 17 8.46 27.47 -6.94
CA GLU A 17 7.15 27.02 -6.41
C GLU A 17 6.27 26.29 -7.44
N GLY A 18 6.88 25.68 -8.48
CA GLY A 18 6.12 24.95 -9.50
C GLY A 18 5.33 25.85 -10.46
N GLN A 19 5.65 27.14 -10.52
CA GLN A 19 4.92 28.12 -11.33
C GLN A 19 4.88 27.75 -12.82
N ASN A 20 5.98 27.26 -13.38
CA ASN A 20 6.06 26.90 -14.79
C ASN A 20 5.16 25.71 -15.10
N ALA A 21 5.19 24.66 -14.26
CA ALA A 21 4.32 23.49 -14.41
C ALA A 21 2.84 23.87 -14.28
N ARG A 22 2.48 24.72 -13.31
CA ARG A 22 1.09 25.16 -13.09
C ARG A 22 0.58 26.03 -14.24
N LEU A 23 1.39 26.94 -14.77
CA LEU A 23 1.02 27.76 -15.92
C LEU A 23 0.84 26.89 -17.17
N ALA A 24 1.77 25.96 -17.42
CA ALA A 24 1.68 25.05 -18.56
C ALA A 24 0.44 24.15 -18.50
N ALA A 25 0.08 23.65 -17.31
CA ALA A 25 -1.15 22.87 -17.11
C ALA A 25 -2.41 23.72 -17.39
N ARG A 26 -2.44 24.99 -16.99
CA ARG A 26 -3.56 25.90 -17.26
C ARG A 26 -3.67 26.29 -18.74
N LEU A 27 -2.54 26.47 -19.42
CA LEU A 27 -2.50 26.83 -20.84
C LEU A 27 -2.89 25.66 -21.75
N THR A 28 -2.45 24.45 -21.40
CA THR A 28 -2.70 23.25 -22.20
C THR A 28 -4.00 22.54 -21.81
N GLY A 29 -4.49 22.75 -20.59
CA GLY A 29 -5.59 21.98 -20.00
C GLY A 29 -5.21 20.55 -19.63
N TRP A 30 -3.92 20.21 -19.64
CA TRP A 30 -3.43 18.86 -19.41
C TRP A 30 -2.73 18.78 -18.05
N HIS A 31 -2.82 17.62 -17.39
CA HIS A 31 -1.99 17.32 -16.24
C HIS A 31 -0.56 17.03 -16.71
N ILE A 32 0.39 17.88 -16.31
CA ILE A 32 1.80 17.78 -16.73
C ILE A 32 2.61 17.18 -15.58
N ASP A 33 3.18 16.00 -15.82
CA ASP A 33 4.12 15.33 -14.93
C ASP A 33 5.54 15.52 -15.48
N ILE A 34 6.44 16.08 -14.65
CA ILE A 34 7.82 16.40 -15.05
C ILE A 34 8.74 15.43 -14.29
N LYS A 35 9.38 14.54 -15.04
CA LYS A 35 10.33 13.56 -14.49
C LYS A 35 11.73 13.85 -15.00
N SER A 36 12.74 13.62 -14.17
CA SER A 36 14.11 13.71 -14.64
C SER A 36 14.53 12.43 -15.37
N ALA A 37 15.44 12.55 -16.33
CA ALA A 37 15.93 11.40 -17.08
C ALA A 37 16.54 10.33 -16.16
N SER A 38 17.21 10.73 -15.08
CA SER A 38 17.79 9.83 -14.09
C SER A 38 16.74 9.03 -13.31
N ILE A 39 15.61 9.65 -12.96
CA ILE A 39 14.48 8.97 -12.30
C ILE A 39 13.87 7.92 -13.24
N VAL A 40 13.73 8.23 -14.53
CA VAL A 40 13.17 7.27 -15.50
C VAL A 40 14.08 6.05 -15.69
N SER A 41 15.40 6.23 -15.72
CA SER A 41 16.33 5.09 -15.78
C SER A 41 16.31 4.25 -14.51
N ALA A 42 16.18 4.87 -13.33
CA ALA A 42 16.08 4.14 -12.07
C ALA A 42 14.75 3.39 -11.94
N ASP A 43 13.64 3.98 -12.37
CA ASP A 43 12.30 3.36 -12.35
C ASP A 43 12.23 2.16 -13.30
N MET A 44 12.90 2.21 -14.46
CA MET A 44 13.02 1.06 -15.35
C MET A 44 13.83 -0.10 -14.76
N LEU A 45 14.88 0.20 -13.98
CA LEU A 45 15.67 -0.81 -13.26
C LEU A 45 14.86 -1.41 -12.10
N GLN A 46 14.17 -0.58 -11.32
CA GLN A 46 13.36 -1.02 -10.19
C GLN A 46 12.11 -1.80 -10.62
N ALA A 47 11.50 -1.44 -11.76
CA ALA A 47 10.40 -2.21 -12.34
C ALA A 47 10.83 -3.62 -12.76
N SER A 48 12.11 -3.81 -13.12
CA SER A 48 12.67 -5.14 -13.40
C SER A 48 12.99 -5.94 -12.13
N GLU A 49 13.22 -5.26 -11.00
CA GLU A 49 13.48 -5.89 -9.70
C GLU A 49 12.18 -6.23 -8.94
N ARG A 50 11.12 -5.43 -9.10
CA ARG A 50 9.80 -5.66 -8.47
C ARG A 50 9.06 -6.90 -8.95
N SER A 51 9.49 -7.52 -10.05
CA SER A 51 8.93 -8.78 -10.55
C SER A 51 9.47 -10.04 -9.87
N PHE A 52 10.31 -9.92 -8.82
CA PHE A 52 10.95 -11.06 -8.14
C PHE A 52 10.58 -11.23 -6.65
N ILE A 53 9.57 -10.53 -6.13
CA ILE A 53 9.04 -10.84 -4.79
C ILE A 53 7.94 -11.89 -4.99
N ASP A 54 8.39 -13.14 -4.94
CA ASP A 54 7.59 -14.36 -4.86
C ASP A 54 6.75 -14.37 -3.57
N ASP A 55 5.52 -14.84 -3.72
CA ASP A 55 4.45 -15.05 -2.74
C ASP A 55 4.90 -15.95 -1.56
N GLU A 56 5.69 -15.46 -0.59
CA GLU A 56 5.93 -16.17 0.68
C GLU A 56 6.12 -15.21 1.86
N GLU A 57 5.11 -14.39 2.15
CA GLU A 57 4.94 -13.83 3.49
C GLU A 57 3.61 -14.37 4.03
N ALA A 58 3.71 -15.28 5.00
CA ALA A 58 2.61 -16.02 5.58
C ALA A 58 1.39 -15.11 5.81
N GLU A 59 0.25 -15.45 5.22
CA GLU A 59 -1.02 -14.83 5.57
C GLU A 59 -1.27 -15.12 7.06
N GLU A 60 -0.88 -14.20 7.93
CA GLU A 60 -1.43 -14.08 9.28
C GLU A 60 -2.91 -13.79 9.11
N VAL A 61 -3.69 -14.86 8.94
CA VAL A 61 -5.14 -14.74 8.82
C VAL A 61 -5.61 -14.16 10.15
N ASP A 62 -6.02 -12.90 10.12
CA ASP A 62 -6.72 -12.19 11.20
C ASP A 62 -8.07 -12.88 11.46
N THR A 63 -7.99 -14.07 12.04
CA THR A 63 -9.11 -14.99 12.19
C THR A 63 -9.92 -14.47 13.36
N ARG A 64 -11.15 -14.03 13.08
CA ARG A 64 -12.05 -13.53 14.12
C ARG A 64 -12.47 -14.66 15.07
N CYS A 65 -12.58 -14.34 16.37
CA CYS A 65 -13.00 -15.27 17.41
C CYS A 65 -14.33 -15.99 17.06
N GLU A 66 -14.34 -17.31 17.22
CA GLU A 66 -15.49 -18.15 16.87
C GLU A 66 -16.62 -18.13 17.90
N HIS A 67 -16.38 -17.61 19.12
CA HIS A 67 -17.40 -17.57 20.19
C HIS A 67 -18.68 -16.83 19.76
N VAL A 68 -19.83 -17.47 19.97
CA VAL A 68 -21.16 -16.92 19.73
C VAL A 68 -21.91 -16.80 21.05
N SER A 69 -22.37 -15.59 21.39
CA SER A 69 -23.18 -15.36 22.59
C SER A 69 -24.56 -16.02 22.49
N ALA A 70 -25.28 -16.14 23.60
CA ALA A 70 -26.62 -16.75 23.64
C ALA A 70 -27.63 -16.12 22.65
N ASP A 71 -27.43 -14.85 22.29
CA ASP A 71 -28.23 -14.11 21.30
C ASP A 71 -27.80 -14.33 19.84
N GLY A 72 -26.86 -15.24 19.56
CA GLY A 72 -26.39 -15.56 18.20
C GLY A 72 -25.35 -14.57 17.64
N ILE A 73 -24.82 -13.66 18.46
CA ILE A 73 -23.86 -12.64 18.03
C ILE A 73 -22.43 -13.19 18.17
N ARG A 74 -21.68 -13.23 17.06
CA ARG A 74 -20.25 -13.62 17.07
C ARG A 74 -19.38 -12.53 17.71
N CYS A 75 -18.50 -12.94 18.61
CA CYS A 75 -17.48 -12.10 19.25
C CYS A 75 -16.72 -11.25 18.22
N ARG A 76 -16.49 -9.97 18.53
CA ARG A 76 -15.76 -9.03 17.64
C ARG A 76 -14.24 -9.10 17.78
N ASN A 77 -13.74 -9.80 18.78
CA ASN A 77 -12.32 -9.86 19.05
C ASN A 77 -11.62 -10.79 18.07
N GLN A 78 -10.35 -10.53 17.82
CA GLN A 78 -9.48 -11.41 17.03
C GLN A 78 -9.13 -12.66 17.84
N ALA A 79 -9.01 -13.79 17.14
CA ALA A 79 -8.53 -15.02 17.74
C ALA A 79 -7.03 -14.91 18.00
N ARG A 80 -6.56 -15.60 19.05
CA ARG A 80 -5.12 -15.64 19.34
C ARG A 80 -4.40 -16.49 18.29
N PRO A 81 -3.13 -16.19 17.97
CA PRO A 81 -2.33 -17.08 17.14
C PRO A 81 -2.34 -18.51 17.71
N GLY A 82 -2.82 -19.48 16.93
CA GLY A 82 -2.93 -20.88 17.32
C GLY A 82 -4.19 -21.29 18.11
N SER A 83 -5.19 -20.41 18.25
CA SER A 83 -6.50 -20.75 18.84
C SER A 83 -7.64 -20.15 18.02
N CYS A 84 -8.83 -20.73 18.09
CA CYS A 84 -10.04 -20.18 17.45
C CYS A 84 -10.71 -19.07 18.31
N TYR A 85 -10.21 -18.83 19.52
CA TYR A 85 -10.81 -17.92 20.49
C TYR A 85 -9.92 -16.73 20.83
N CYS A 86 -10.56 -15.62 21.20
CA CYS A 86 -9.86 -14.46 21.74
C CYS A 86 -9.44 -14.71 23.20
N GLY A 87 -8.57 -13.87 23.74
CA GLY A 87 -8.05 -14.04 25.11
C GLY A 87 -9.07 -14.04 26.24
N VAL A 88 -10.31 -13.64 25.98
CA VAL A 88 -11.43 -13.68 26.93
C VAL A 88 -12.19 -15.02 26.85
N HIS A 89 -12.22 -15.66 25.68
CA HIS A 89 -12.92 -16.92 25.42
C HIS A 89 -11.94 -18.11 25.23
N ALA A 90 -10.65 -17.90 25.50
CA ALA A 90 -9.61 -18.92 25.37
C ALA A 90 -9.71 -20.04 26.42
N ALA A 91 -10.58 -19.91 27.42
CA ALA A 91 -10.78 -20.90 28.48
C ALA A 91 -11.82 -21.98 28.13
N ASP A 92 -12.44 -21.90 26.95
CA ASP A 92 -13.48 -22.84 26.50
C ASP A 92 -12.89 -24.12 25.87
N GLU A 93 -11.56 -24.28 25.82
CA GLU A 93 -10.85 -25.42 25.20
C GLU A 93 -10.52 -26.59 26.16
N GLU A 94 -11.17 -26.69 27.33
CA GLU A 94 -11.10 -27.89 28.18
C GLU A 94 -12.40 -28.72 28.15
N SER A 95 -12.54 -29.44 27.02
CA SER A 95 -13.19 -30.77 26.86
C SER A 95 -14.73 -30.86 26.95
N PRO A 96 -15.39 -31.94 26.46
CA PRO A 96 -15.04 -32.94 25.41
C PRO A 96 -16.20 -33.22 24.42
N ILE A 97 -15.90 -33.79 23.23
CA ILE A 97 -16.42 -35.11 22.78
C ILE A 97 -15.33 -35.77 21.92
#